data_AF-A0A1R1M2A7-F1
#
_entry.id   AF-A0A1R1M2A7-F1
#
_cell.length_a   1.000
_cell.length_b   1.000
_cell.length_c   1.000
_cell.angle_alpha   90.00
_cell.angle_beta   90.00
_cell.angle_gamma   90.00
#
_symmetry.space_group_name_H-M   'P 1'
#
loop_
_entity.id
_entity.type
_entity.pdbx_description
1 polymer ?
#
loop_
_entity_poly.entity_id
_entity_poly.type
_entity_poly.pdbx_seq_one_letter_code
_entity_poly.pdbx_strand_id
1 'polypeptide(L)' 'MINYDEYWKISEPALGESEKEFFLRLSAEYKQLKKAEARKLRKQLWVSRLSAVSKFLVVEPNLRSTKSA' A
#
# COMPACT_ATOMS: atom_id res chain seq x y z
N MET A 1 3.39 -3.85 -9.13
CA MET A 1 2.95 -5.10 -8.50
C MET A 1 3.99 -6.11 -8.89
N ILE A 2 4.77 -6.58 -7.92
CA ILE A 2 5.86 -7.53 -8.18
C ILE A 2 5.26 -8.84 -8.71
N ASN A 3 5.74 -9.32 -9.86
CA ASN A 3 5.29 -10.60 -10.41
C ASN A 3 5.98 -11.76 -9.67
N TYR A 4 5.23 -12.82 -9.38
CA TYR A 4 5.77 -14.00 -8.70
C TYR A 4 6.91 -14.64 -9.51
N ASP A 5 6.77 -14.70 -10.83
CA ASP A 5 7.77 -15.31 -11.72
C ASP A 5 9.08 -14.51 -11.76
N GLU A 6 9.01 -13.18 -11.59
CA GLU A 6 10.19 -12.34 -11.45
C GLU A 6 10.83 -12.48 -10.08
N TYR A 7 10.02 -12.56 -9.03
CA TYR A 7 10.49 -12.77 -7.66
C TYR A 7 11.21 -14.12 -7.50
N TRP A 8 10.69 -15.16 -8.16
CA TRP A 8 11.30 -16.49 -8.22
C TRP A 8 12.68 -16.47 -8.88
N LYS A 9 12.84 -15.76 -10.00
CA LYS A 9 14.10 -15.74 -10.76
C LYS A 9 15.26 -15.06 -10.04
N ILE A 10 14.95 -14.19 -9.08
CA ILE A 10 15.94 -13.37 -8.36
C ILE A 10 16.26 -14.00 -6.98
N SER A 11 15.42 -14.91 -6.48
CA SER A 11 15.61 -15.52 -5.18
C SER A 11 16.51 -16.74 -5.30
N GLU A 12 17.60 -16.73 -4.52
CA GLU A 12 18.51 -17.86 -4.41
C GLU A 12 18.22 -18.66 -3.12
N PRO A 13 18.38 -20.00 -3.15
CA PRO A 13 18.34 -20.82 -1.95
C PRO A 13 19.41 -20.39 -0.96
N ALA A 14 19.08 -20.38 0.33
CA ALA A 14 20.09 -20.18 1.36
C ALA A 14 21.02 -21.41 1.42
N LEU A 15 22.26 -21.22 1.86
CA LEU A 15 23.26 -22.28 1.90
C LEU A 15 22.78 -23.42 2.82
N GLY A 16 22.60 -24.62 2.26
CA GLY A 16 22.10 -25.80 3.00
C GLY A 16 20.59 -25.88 3.19
N GLU A 17 19.81 -24.97 2.58
CA GLU A 17 18.36 -24.97 2.60
C GLU A 17 17.83 -26.08 1.67
N SER A 18 16.91 -26.93 2.15
CA SER A 18 16.27 -27.92 1.28
C SER A 18 15.33 -27.22 0.29
N GLU A 19 15.09 -27.83 -0.89
CA GLU A 19 14.18 -27.24 -1.89
C GLU A 19 12.81 -26.92 -1.29
N LYS A 20 12.27 -27.83 -0.46
CA LYS A 20 10.99 -27.63 0.21
C LYS A 20 10.98 -26.39 1.11
N GLU A 21 12.04 -26.18 1.89
CA GLU A 21 12.17 -25.01 2.77
C GLU A 21 12.30 -23.72 1.96
N PHE A 22 13.08 -23.78 0.88
CA PHE A 22 13.23 -22.68 -0.07
C PHE A 22 11.87 -22.26 -0.65
N PHE A 23 11.08 -23.19 -1.21
CA PHE A 23 9.74 -22.90 -1.75
C PHE A 23 8.78 -22.33 -0.70
N LEU A 24 8.80 -22.90 0.52
CA LEU A 24 7.96 -22.43 1.61
C LEU A 24 8.30 -20.99 2.01
N ARG A 25 9.59 -20.69 2.16
CA ARG A 25 10.09 -19.35 2.46
C ARG A 25 9.68 -18.36 1.38
N LEU A 26 9.92 -18.69 0.12
CA LEU A 26 9.58 -17.86 -1.04
C LEU A 26 8.08 -17.52 -1.09
N SER A 27 7.23 -18.51 -0.87
CA SER A 27 5.77 -18.31 -0.86
C SER A 27 5.32 -17.38 0.28
N ALA A 28 5.96 -17.49 1.45
CA ALA A 28 5.68 -16.67 2.61
C ALA A 28 6.14 -15.23 2.40
N GLU A 29 7.36 -15.04 1.91
CA GLU A 29 7.93 -13.72 1.59
C GLU A 29 7.09 -12.99 0.53
N TYR A 30 6.75 -13.66 -0.56
CA TYR A 30 5.91 -13.07 -1.61
C TYR A 30 4.53 -12.66 -1.07
N LYS A 31 3.92 -13.48 -0.22
CA LYS A 31 2.64 -13.14 0.42
C LYS A 31 2.77 -11.93 1.34
N GLN A 32 3.89 -11.77 2.03
CA GLN A 32 4.15 -10.60 2.87
C GLN A 32 4.34 -9.34 2.01
N LEU A 33 5.13 -9.41 0.94
CA LEU A 33 5.33 -8.31 -0.01
C LEU A 33 4.00 -7.86 -0.63
N LYS A 34 3.18 -8.79 -1.11
CA LYS A 34 1.85 -8.48 -1.65
C LYS A 34 0.95 -7.80 -0.62
N LYS A 35 0.97 -8.26 0.64
CA LYS A 35 0.24 -7.60 1.74
C LYS A 35 0.76 -6.19 2.00
N ALA A 36 2.07 -5.95 1.94
CA ALA A 36 2.67 -4.64 2.12
C ALA A 36 2.29 -3.67 1.00
N GLU A 37 2.37 -4.11 -0.27
CA GLU A 37 1.91 -3.32 -1.43
C GLU A 37 0.44 -2.93 -1.28
N ALA A 38 -0.43 -3.88 -0.91
CA ALA A 38 -1.86 -3.62 -0.71
C ALA A 38 -2.12 -2.63 0.44
N ARG A 39 -1.33 -2.66 1.52
CA ARG A 39 -1.40 -1.66 2.59
C ARG A 39 -0.97 -0.27 2.09
N LYS A 40 0.11 -0.19 1.30
CA LYS A 40 0.58 1.08 0.71
C LYS A 40 -0.48 1.70 -0.19
N LEU A 41 -1.10 0.90 -1.06
CA LEU A 41 -2.19 1.34 -1.94
C LEU A 41 -3.38 1.86 -1.14
N ARG A 42 -3.81 1.14 -0.10
CA ARG A 42 -4.90 1.58 0.80
C ARG A 42 -4.57 2.88 1.50
N LYS A 43 -3.34 3.05 1.97
CA LYS A 43 -2.88 4.31 2.59
C LYS A 43 -2.93 5.46 1.59
N GLN A 44 -2.46 5.27 0.36
CA GLN A 44 -2.52 6.29 -0.69
C GLN A 44 -3.98 6.68 -1.01
N LEU A 45 -4.88 5.71 -1.12
CA LEU A 45 -6.31 5.96 -1.34
C LEU A 45 -6.95 6.73 -0.17
N TRP A 46 -6.56 6.42 1.06
CA TRP A 46 -7.04 7.15 2.23
C TRP A 46 -6.55 8.60 2.23
N VAL A 47 -5.26 8.82 1.97
CA VAL A 47 -4.68 10.16 1.88
C VAL A 47 -5.30 10.96 0.74
N SER A 48 -5.52 10.36 -0.43
CA SER A 48 -6.13 11.06 -1.56
C SER A 48 -7.57 11.47 -1.23
N ARG A 49 -8.36 10.59 -0.60
CA ARG A 49 -9.72 10.91 -0.13
C ARG A 49 -9.73 12.02 0.90
N LEU A 50 -8.86 11.96 1.91
CA LEU A 50 -8.74 13.02 2.91
C LEU A 50 -8.34 14.36 2.28
N SER A 51 -7.41 14.34 1.32
CA SER A 51 -6.99 15.55 0.60
C SER A 51 -8.09 16.14 -0.29
N ALA A 52 -8.99 15.30 -0.81
CA ALA A 52 -10.13 15.76 -1.59
C ALA A 52 -11.17 16.43 -0.67
N VAL A 53 -11.47 15.81 0.47
CA VAL A 53 -12.39 16.38 1.47
C VAL A 53 -11.84 17.67 2.05
N SER A 54 -10.54 17.73 2.36
CA SER A 54 -9.93 18.96 2.90
C SER A 54 -9.99 20.12 1.91
N LYS A 55 -9.81 19.88 0.60
CA LYS A 55 -10.00 20.90 -0.43
C LYS A 55 -11.42 21.46 -0.45
N PHE A 56 -12.44 20.62 -0.27
CA PHE A 56 -13.83 21.09 -0.16
C PHE A 56 -14.05 21.96 1.08
N LEU A 57 -13.51 21.56 2.24
CA LEU A 57 -13.64 22.32 3.49
C LEU A 57 -12.89 23.66 3.45
N VAL A 58 -11.75 23.74 2.76
CA VAL A 58 -10.98 24.99 2.59
C VAL A 58 -11.69 25.97 1.64
N VAL A 59 -12.54 25.48 0.74
CA VAL A 59 -13.31 26.29 -0.21
C VAL A 59 -14.58 26.90 0.41
N GLU A 60 -14.95 26.50 1.65
CA GLU A 60 -16.04 27.15 2.42
C GLU A 60 -15.54 28.07 3.55
N PRO A 61 -14.73 29.13 3.31
CA PRO A 61 -14.39 30.07 4.37
C PRO A 61 -15.53 31.06 4.71
N ASN A 62 -16.62 31.10 3.93
CA ASN A 62 -17.57 32.22 3.93
C ASN A 62 -19.05 31.88 4.25
N LEU A 63 -19.37 30.76 4.87
CA LEU A 63 -20.74 30.49 5.35
C LEU A 63 -21.08 31.14 6.70
N ARG A 64 -20.18 31.96 7.26
CA ARG A 64 -20.45 32.86 8.40
C ARG A 64 -20.44 34.33 7.99
N SER A 65 -21.15 34.68 6.93
CA SER A 65 -21.63 36.07 6.77
C SER A 65 -22.86 36.25 7.65
N THR A 66 -22.64 36.38 8.96
CA THR A 66 -23.63 37.04 9.83
C THR A 66 -23.61 38.52 9.48
N LYS A 67 -24.45 38.94 8.52
CA LYS A 67 -24.98 40.30 8.55
C LYS A 67 -26.29 40.25 9.32
N SER A 68 -26.15 40.37 10.63
CA SER A 68 -27.05 41.18 11.43
C SER A 68 -27.07 42.60 10.85
N ALA A 69 -28.20 43.02 10.28
CA ALA A 69 -28.73 44.38 10.23
C ALA A 69 -30.03 44.35 9.40
#